data_AF-A0A4Y6A2F8-F1
#
_entry.id   AF-A0A4Y6A2F8-F1
#
_cell.length_a   1.000
_cell.length_b   1.000
_cell.length_c   1.000
_cell.angle_alpha   90.00
_cell.angle_beta   90.00
_cell.angle_gamma   90.00
#
_symmetry.space_group_name_H-M   'P 1'
#
loop_
_entity.id
_entity.type
_entity.pdbx_description
1 polymer ?
#
loop_
_entity_poly.entity_id
_entity_poly.type
_entity_poly.pdbx_seq_one_letter_code
_entity_poly.pdbx_strand_id
1 'polypeptide(L)'
;MLNLLFVALFAVFLLLALYACNFVMSFKKNDLLKVGAFESGFVSVGKIQNSFSIHFFVMMLMFVIFDLEIVMFLGLLISDMSSLVSFFMLMLFIFGGFYMEWWYGKLVWVV
;
A
#
# COMPACT_ATOMS: atom_id res chain seq x y z
N MET A 1 -26.88 -3.53 7.90
CA MET A 1 -26.39 -2.30 7.25
C MET A 1 -26.28 -1.13 8.21
N LEU A 2 -27.35 -0.76 8.94
CA LEU A 2 -27.32 0.40 9.86
C LEU A 2 -26.29 0.27 11.01
N ASN A 3 -26.11 -0.94 11.57
CA ASN A 3 -25.11 -1.19 12.62
C ASN A 3 -23.67 -0.98 12.13
N LEU A 4 -23.34 -1.39 10.90
CA LEU A 4 -22.01 -1.17 10.32
C LEU A 4 -21.72 0.32 10.15
N LEU A 5 -22.72 1.08 9.70
CA LEU A 5 -22.62 2.53 9.53
C LEU A 5 -22.41 3.22 10.88
N PHE A 6 -23.12 2.79 11.92
CA PHE A 6 -22.94 3.30 13.28
C PHE A 6 -21.54 3.02 13.84
N VAL A 7 -21.02 1.80 13.66
CA VAL A 7 -19.66 1.44 14.08
C VAL A 7 -18.61 2.28 13.34
N ALA A 8 -18.75 2.49 12.03
CA ALA A 8 -17.83 3.30 11.26
C ALA A 8 -17.83 4.77 11.70
N LEU A 9 -19.01 5.36 11.92
CA LEU A 9 -19.14 6.73 12.42
C LEU A 9 -18.54 6.89 13.82
N PHE A 10 -18.77 5.91 14.69
CA PHE A 10 -18.22 5.90 16.04
C PHE A 10 -16.69 5.81 16.03
N ALA A 11 -16.10 4.99 15.15
CA ALA A 11 -14.65 4.89 15.01
C ALA A 11 -14.01 6.21 14.53
N VAL A 12 -14.60 6.86 13.53
CA VAL A 12 -14.14 8.16 13.04
C VAL A 12 -14.28 9.25 14.12
N PHE A 13 -15.40 9.24 14.83
CA PHE A 13 -15.63 10.15 15.95
C PHE A 13 -14.57 9.99 17.04
N LEU A 14 -14.26 8.76 17.45
CA LEU A 14 -13.24 8.47 18.45
C LEU A 14 -11.84 8.94 18.01
N LEU A 15 -11.46 8.70 16.75
CA LEU A 15 -10.18 9.17 16.21
C LEU A 15 -10.05 10.70 16.32
N LEU A 16 -11.10 11.43 15.91
CA LEU A 16 -11.13 12.89 15.97
C LEU A 16 -11.13 13.40 17.42
N ALA A 17 -11.92 12.78 18.29
CA ALA A 17 -12.01 13.16 19.71
C ALA A 17 -10.67 12.96 20.43
N LEU A 18 -10.01 11.83 20.22
CA LEU A 18 -8.69 11.55 20.82
C LEU A 18 -7.61 12.48 20.27
N TYR A 19 -7.61 12.75 18.96
CA TYR A 19 -6.68 13.71 18.35
C TYR A 19 -6.87 15.12 18.92
N ALA A 20 -8.11 15.59 19.00
CA ALA A 20 -8.44 16.90 19.57
C ALA A 20 -8.06 16.98 21.06
N CYS A 21 -8.35 15.94 21.83
CA CYS A 21 -7.97 15.85 23.24
C CYS A 21 -6.44 15.96 23.41
N ASN A 22 -5.67 15.20 22.63
CA ASN A 22 -4.21 15.29 22.64
C ASN A 22 -3.72 16.70 22.25
N PHE A 23 -4.31 17.29 21.20
CA PHE A 23 -3.92 18.62 20.72
C PHE A 23 -4.16 19.72 21.75
N VAL A 24 -5.22 19.61 22.57
CA VAL A 24 -5.57 20.57 23.63
C VAL A 24 -4.75 20.33 24.90
N MET A 25 -4.53 19.08 25.30
CA MET A 25 -3.78 18.75 26.53
C MET A 25 -2.26 18.85 26.36
N SER A 26 -1.73 18.77 25.15
CA SER A 26 -0.29 18.75 24.89
C SER A 26 0.35 20.13 25.05
N PHE A 27 1.44 20.21 25.82
CA PHE A 27 2.28 21.39 25.93
C PHE A 27 3.15 21.57 24.68
N LYS A 28 2.90 22.64 23.93
CA LYS A 28 3.62 22.95 22.67
C LYS A 28 4.72 23.96 22.93
N LYS A 29 5.98 23.53 22.78
CA LYS A 29 7.16 24.39 22.77
C LYS A 29 7.71 24.47 21.34
N ASN A 30 7.76 25.67 20.77
CA ASN A 30 8.16 25.91 19.39
C ASN A 30 9.64 26.30 19.28
N ASP A 31 10.53 25.41 19.72
CA ASP A 31 11.97 25.61 19.55
C ASP A 31 12.37 25.34 18.10
N LEU A 32 13.23 26.18 17.50
CA LEU A 32 13.68 26.03 16.10
C LEU A 32 14.28 24.64 15.81
N LEU A 33 15.05 24.10 16.75
CA LEU A 33 15.65 22.76 16.64
C LEU A 33 14.61 21.62 16.71
N LYS A 34 13.47 21.86 17.38
CA LYS A 34 12.38 20.89 17.48
C LYS A 34 11.48 20.90 16.25
N VAL A 35 11.37 22.05 15.59
CA VAL A 35 10.56 22.23 14.36
C VAL A 35 11.35 21.83 13.11
N GLY A 36 12.68 21.89 13.15
CA GLY A 36 13.55 21.47 12.05
C GLY A 36 13.51 19.97 11.75
N ALA A 37 13.87 19.61 10.51
CA ALA A 37 14.05 18.20 10.12
C ALA A 37 15.24 17.59 10.88
N PHE A 38 15.08 16.35 11.33
CA PHE A 38 16.15 15.64 12.02
C PHE A 38 17.16 15.09 11.00
N GLU A 39 18.37 15.64 11.01
CA GLU A 39 19.53 15.10 10.28
C GLU A 39 20.72 14.91 11.24
N SER A 40 20.51 14.19 12.34
CA SER A 40 21.59 13.87 13.31
C SER A 40 22.36 15.10 13.83
N GLY A 41 21.69 16.25 13.95
CA GLY A 41 22.29 17.51 14.40
C GLY A 41 22.90 18.39 13.30
N PHE A 42 22.83 17.96 12.04
CA PHE A 42 23.25 18.75 10.87
C PHE A 42 22.11 19.63 10.33
N VAL A 43 22.48 20.69 9.62
CA VAL A 43 21.52 21.54 8.91
C VAL A 43 21.03 20.77 7.68
N SER A 44 19.70 20.74 7.48
CA SER A 44 19.10 19.98 6.40
C SER A 44 19.65 20.38 5.04
N VAL A 45 20.37 19.48 4.37
CA VAL A 45 21.00 19.79 3.08
C VAL A 45 20.03 19.43 1.94
N GLY A 46 19.30 20.44 1.46
CA GLY A 46 18.58 20.37 0.19
C GLY A 46 17.21 19.72 0.23
N LYS A 47 16.62 19.54 -0.96
CA LYS A 47 15.31 18.90 -1.13
C LYS A 47 15.50 17.38 -1.11
N ILE A 48 14.63 16.67 -0.40
CA ILE A 48 14.54 15.18 -0.36
C ILE A 48 14.08 14.60 -1.73
N GLN A 49 14.12 15.38 -2.80
CA GLN A 49 13.80 14.95 -4.16
C GLN A 49 15.02 14.26 -4.79
N ASN A 50 15.53 13.23 -4.12
CA ASN A 50 16.49 12.34 -4.75
C ASN A 50 15.77 11.48 -5.80
N SER A 51 16.50 11.13 -6.86
CA SER A 51 16.08 10.10 -7.80
C SER A 51 15.85 8.80 -7.04
N PHE A 52 14.58 8.37 -6.96
CA PHE A 52 14.22 7.08 -6.39
C PHE A 52 14.66 5.95 -7.33
N SER A 53 14.95 4.78 -6.76
CA SER A 53 15.29 3.61 -7.56
C SER A 53 14.05 3.13 -8.35
N ILE A 54 14.26 2.92 -9.66
CA ILE A 54 13.21 2.47 -10.59
C ILE A 54 12.67 1.09 -10.20
N HIS A 55 13.46 0.30 -9.45
CA HIS A 55 13.02 -1.01 -8.94
C HIS A 55 11.74 -0.93 -8.10
N PHE A 56 11.60 0.06 -7.21
CA PHE A 56 10.36 0.19 -6.42
C PHE A 56 9.14 0.51 -7.30
N PHE A 57 9.35 1.24 -8.39
CA PHE A 57 8.29 1.53 -9.34
C PHE A 57 7.84 0.28 -10.10
N VAL A 58 8.78 -0.57 -10.52
CA VAL A 58 8.46 -1.85 -11.19
C VAL A 58 7.68 -2.78 -10.26
N MET A 59 8.07 -2.87 -8.98
CA MET A 59 7.34 -3.66 -7.99
C MET A 59 5.91 -3.14 -7.77
N MET A 60 5.71 -1.82 -7.75
CA MET A 60 4.39 -1.21 -7.63
C MET A 60 3.49 -1.51 -8.84
N LEU A 61 4.03 -1.44 -10.06
CA LEU A 61 3.29 -1.80 -11.26
C LEU A 61 2.88 -3.27 -11.26
N MET A 62 3.78 -4.18 -10.86
CA MET A 62 3.45 -5.59 -10.73
C MET A 62 2.35 -5.82 -9.70
N PHE A 63 2.40 -5.14 -8.54
CA PHE A 63 1.34 -5.23 -7.54
C PHE A 63 -0.04 -4.84 -8.09
N VAL A 64 -0.13 -3.75 -8.87
CA VAL A 64 -1.40 -3.32 -9.49
C VAL A 64 -1.94 -4.36 -10.47
N ILE A 65 -1.07 -4.98 -11.27
CA ILE A 65 -1.47 -6.03 -12.21
C ILE A 65 -1.98 -7.27 -11.46
N PHE A 66 -1.24 -7.72 -10.43
CA PHE A 66 -1.65 -8.84 -9.58
C PHE A 66 -2.98 -8.59 -8.85
N ASP A 67 -3.24 -7.36 -8.39
CA ASP A 67 -4.51 -7.02 -7.74
C ASP A 67 -5.70 -7.15 -8.70
N LEU A 68 -5.53 -6.73 -9.96
CA LEU A 68 -6.54 -6.96 -11.01
C LEU A 68 -6.77 -8.44 -11.30
N GLU A 69 -5.72 -9.26 -11.28
CA GLU A 69 -5.82 -10.72 -11.46
C GLU A 69 -6.60 -11.40 -10.33
N ILE A 70 -6.43 -10.94 -9.08
CA ILE A 70 -7.21 -11.42 -7.94
C ILE A 70 -8.69 -11.03 -8.08
N VAL A 71 -8.99 -9.83 -8.57
CA VAL A 71 -10.38 -9.43 -8.86
C VAL A 71 -11.00 -10.34 -9.93
N MET A 72 -10.26 -10.68 -10.99
CA MET A 72 -10.72 -11.63 -12.00
C MET A 72 -10.97 -13.02 -11.41
N PHE A 73 -10.13 -13.46 -10.47
CA PHE A 73 -10.29 -14.73 -9.76
C PHE A 73 -11.57 -14.77 -8.92
N LEU A 74 -11.90 -13.68 -8.22
CA LEU A 74 -13.17 -13.54 -7.47
C LEU A 74 -14.40 -13.68 -8.38
N GLY A 75 -14.33 -13.14 -9.60
CA GLY A 75 -15.40 -13.27 -10.59
C GLY A 75 -15.65 -14.71 -11.09
N LEU A 76 -14.66 -15.60 -10.95
CA LEU A 76 -14.74 -17.00 -11.39
C LEU A 76 -15.37 -17.94 -10.35
N LEU A 77 -15.66 -17.49 -9.13
CA LEU A 77 -16.25 -18.32 -8.06
C LEU A 77 -17.70 -18.78 -8.34
N ILE A 78 -18.24 -18.51 -9.53
CA ILE A 78 -19.56 -18.96 -9.96
C ILE A 78 -19.46 -20.44 -10.38
N SER A 79 -20.33 -21.28 -9.83
CA SER A 79 -20.22 -22.75 -9.81
C SER A 79 -20.69 -23.43 -11.10
N ASP A 80 -20.13 -23.06 -12.25
CA ASP A 80 -20.41 -23.73 -13.53
C ASP A 80 -19.22 -24.59 -13.98
N MET A 81 -19.45 -25.64 -14.76
CA MET A 81 -18.36 -26.48 -15.29
C MET A 81 -17.41 -25.70 -16.22
N SER A 82 -17.89 -24.62 -16.86
CA SER A 82 -17.05 -23.69 -17.62
C SER A 82 -16.11 -22.88 -16.72
N SER A 83 -16.49 -22.57 -15.48
CA SER A 83 -15.67 -21.77 -14.57
C SER A 83 -14.43 -22.52 -14.10
N LEU A 84 -14.48 -23.86 -14.00
CA LEU A 84 -13.30 -24.70 -13.73
C LEU A 84 -12.24 -24.56 -14.83
N VAL A 85 -12.63 -24.57 -16.10
CA VAL A 85 -11.69 -24.40 -17.22
C VAL A 85 -11.08 -22.99 -17.20
N SER A 86 -11.93 -21.97 -17.00
CA SER A 86 -11.49 -20.58 -16.89
C SER A 86 -10.55 -20.35 -15.69
N PHE A 87 -10.80 -21.04 -14.56
CA PHE A 87 -9.93 -21.03 -13.39
C PHE A 87 -8.53 -21.56 -13.71
N PHE A 88 -8.42 -22.73 -14.35
CA PHE A 88 -7.12 -23.30 -14.69
C PHE A 88 -6.36 -22.43 -15.71
N MET A 89 -7.07 -21.86 -16.69
CA MET A 89 -6.47 -20.92 -17.64
C MET A 89 -5.93 -19.67 -16.96
N LEU A 90 -6.71 -19.08 -16.04
CA LEU A 90 -6.30 -17.88 -15.30
C LEU A 90 -5.14 -18.18 -14.35
N MET A 91 -5.16 -19.32 -13.66
CA MET A 91 -4.04 -19.74 -12.80
C MET A 91 -2.75 -19.94 -13.60
N LEU A 92 -2.82 -20.56 -14.78
CA LEU A 92 -1.66 -20.69 -15.67
C LEU A 92 -1.13 -19.33 -16.13
N PHE A 93 -2.02 -18.38 -16.43
CA PHE A 93 -1.65 -17.03 -16.80
C PHE A 93 -0.90 -16.31 -15.67
N ILE A 94 -1.43 -16.34 -14.45
CA ILE A 94 -0.82 -15.71 -13.26
C ILE A 94 0.56 -16.32 -12.97
N PHE A 95 0.64 -17.65 -12.84
CA PHE A 95 1.91 -18.31 -12.54
C PHE A 95 2.93 -18.15 -13.65
N GLY A 96 2.50 -18.16 -14.91
CA GLY A 96 3.36 -17.92 -16.07
C GLY A 96 3.92 -16.50 -16.09
N GLY A 97 3.07 -15.50 -15.83
CA GLY A 97 3.47 -14.10 -15.70
C GLY A 97 4.49 -13.90 -14.58
N PHE A 98 4.19 -14.44 -13.40
CA PHE A 98 5.09 -14.39 -12.24
C PHE A 98 6.46 -15.01 -12.54
N TYR A 99 6.46 -16.20 -13.15
CA TYR A 99 7.69 -16.91 -13.49
C TYR A 99 8.53 -16.13 -14.51
N MET A 100 7.90 -15.54 -15.53
CA MET A 100 8.58 -14.70 -16.52
C MET A 100 9.25 -13.50 -15.84
N GLU A 101 8.54 -12.79 -14.97
CA GLU A 101 9.09 -11.61 -14.27
C GLU A 101 10.22 -11.97 -13.31
N TRP A 102 10.15 -13.14 -12.67
CA TRP A 102 11.24 -13.67 -11.87
C TRP A 102 12.46 -14.00 -12.74
N TRP A 103 12.26 -14.67 -13.88
CA TRP A 103 13.35 -14.99 -14.80
C TRP A 103 14.06 -13.73 -15.32
N TYR A 104 13.31 -12.65 -15.58
CA TYR A 104 13.88 -11.35 -15.98
C TYR A 104 14.61 -10.62 -14.84
N GLY A 105 14.64 -11.16 -13.63
CA GLY A 105 15.36 -10.59 -12.49
C GLY A 105 14.75 -9.28 -11.98
N LYS A 106 13.55 -8.91 -12.42
CA LYS A 106 12.88 -7.67 -12.00
C LYS A 106 12.48 -7.67 -10.52
N LEU A 107 12.27 -8.87 -9.97
CA LEU A 107 11.95 -9.13 -8.56
C LEU A 107 13.18 -9.12 -7.64
N VAL A 108 14.40 -9.21 -8.19
CA VAL A 108 15.61 -9.29 -7.38
C VAL A 108 16.06 -7.89 -7.03
N TRP A 109 16.07 -7.59 -5.73
CA TRP A 109 16.70 -6.38 -5.26
C TRP A 109 18.21 -6.55 -5.25
N VAL A 110 18.88 -5.88 -6.20
CA VAL A 110 20.33 -5.71 -6.13
C VAL A 110 20.59 -4.55 -5.18
N VAL A 111 21.17 -4.86 -4.02
CA VAL A 111 21.65 -3.89 -3.03
C VAL A 111 22.86 -3.15 -3.59
#